data_AF-A0A925N138-F1
#
_entry.id   AF-A0A925N138-F1
#
_cell.length_a   1.000
_cell.length_b   1.000
_cell.length_c   1.000
_cell.angle_alpha   90.00
_cell.angle_beta   90.00
_cell.angle_gamma   90.00
#
_symmetry.space_group_name_H-M   'P 1'
#
loop_
_entity.id
_entity.type
_entity.pdbx_description
1 polymer ?
#
loop_
_entity_poly.entity_id
_entity_poly.type
_entity_poly.pdbx_seq_one_letter_code
_entity_poly.pdbx_strand_id
1 'polypeptide(L)'
;MTERLRRSWPLALMASGLVAASVAIAMHGLWRVLPWERFALSLLLALLSMALAWPLHRFARWSLATSLLAVWIAALSVFVGPFAVLATLLLAAAALAIGLRLAPRIPGQGAIALAIGLMAIAGATGWILMLPVHHPLAWTALLLTIVLSLRARFAQCLRDMQAGWRRESASSPAWAAFAILLLGLASTACWLPTMQADDLAYHLGLPSQLLAYSRYLPAPEHQVWSFAPWAGDVLHGIVAVLSRGEARGALNALWLGIAAAS
;
A
#
# COMPACT_ATOMS: atom_id res chain seq x y z
N MET A 1 -39.84 0.77 -5.10
CA MET A 1 -38.75 1.30 -4.26
C MET A 1 -38.05 2.39 -5.08
N THR A 2 -38.14 3.65 -4.65
CA THR A 2 -37.78 4.82 -5.48
C THR A 2 -36.27 4.98 -5.66
N GLU A 3 -35.84 5.49 -6.81
CA GLU A 3 -34.42 5.67 -7.20
C GLU A 3 -33.58 6.44 -6.16
N ARG A 4 -34.23 7.30 -5.35
CA ARG A 4 -33.61 7.97 -4.18
C ARG A 4 -33.15 7.00 -3.09
N LEU A 5 -33.97 6.01 -2.73
CA LEU A 5 -33.63 5.00 -1.71
C LEU A 5 -32.42 4.17 -2.14
N ARG A 6 -32.30 3.88 -3.45
CA ARG A 6 -31.16 3.14 -4.00
C ARG A 6 -29.86 3.96 -3.97
N ARG A 7 -29.93 5.30 -4.10
CA ARG A 7 -28.78 6.20 -3.97
C ARG A 7 -28.37 6.49 -2.53
N SER A 8 -29.31 6.48 -1.57
CA SER A 8 -29.00 6.77 -0.17
C SER A 8 -28.52 5.56 0.63
N TRP A 9 -28.80 4.33 0.17
CA TRP A 9 -28.41 3.10 0.88
C TRP A 9 -26.88 2.96 1.12
N PRO A 10 -25.99 3.22 0.13
CA PRO A 10 -24.54 3.13 0.38
C PRO A 10 -24.05 4.18 1.38
N LEU A 11 -24.55 5.41 1.29
CA LEU A 11 -24.23 6.47 2.24
C LEU A 11 -24.72 6.14 3.65
N ALA A 12 -25.93 5.57 3.76
CA ALA A 12 -26.46 5.12 5.04
C ALA A 12 -25.63 3.99 5.65
N LEU A 13 -25.17 3.03 4.84
CA LEU A 13 -24.26 1.97 5.29
C LEU A 13 -22.91 2.54 5.75
N MET A 14 -22.27 3.42 4.98
CA MET A 14 -21.00 4.05 5.37
C MET A 14 -21.15 4.88 6.64
N ALA A 15 -22.21 5.69 6.74
CA ALA A 15 -22.51 6.48 7.93
C ALA A 15 -22.79 5.59 9.15
N SER A 16 -23.49 4.47 8.97
CA SER A 16 -23.78 3.54 10.07
C SER A 16 -22.50 2.95 10.68
N GLY A 17 -21.47 2.67 9.86
CA GLY A 17 -20.16 2.21 10.33
C GLY A 17 -19.46 3.27 11.20
N LEU A 18 -19.45 4.53 10.75
CA LEU A 18 -18.88 5.65 11.51
C LEU A 18 -19.60 5.84 12.86
N VAL A 19 -20.94 5.83 12.83
CA VAL A 19 -21.78 5.95 14.03
C VAL A 19 -21.53 4.80 14.99
N ALA A 20 -21.54 3.55 14.51
CA ALA A 20 -21.28 2.37 15.33
C ALA A 20 -19.89 2.41 15.97
N ALA A 21 -18.84 2.80 15.21
CA ALA A 21 -17.50 2.97 15.74
C ALA A 21 -17.43 4.06 16.82
N SER A 22 -18.10 5.19 16.59
CA SER A 22 -18.14 6.32 17.53
C SER A 22 -18.87 5.96 18.82
N VAL A 23 -20.01 5.26 18.70
CA VAL A 23 -20.78 4.73 19.82
C VAL A 23 -19.96 3.71 20.60
N ALA A 24 -19.26 2.78 19.94
CA ALA A 24 -18.40 1.81 20.59
C ALA A 24 -17.24 2.47 21.36
N ILE A 25 -16.58 3.48 20.77
CA ILE A 25 -15.52 4.26 21.43
C ILE A 25 -16.05 4.95 22.70
N ALA A 26 -17.25 5.54 22.62
CA ALA A 26 -17.88 6.21 23.75
C ALA A 26 -18.31 5.21 24.85
N MET A 27 -19.02 4.14 24.46
CA MET A 27 -19.56 3.13 25.38
C MET A 27 -18.47 2.36 26.11
N HIS A 28 -17.36 2.03 25.44
CA HIS A 28 -16.24 1.34 26.06
C HIS A 28 -15.21 2.28 26.68
N GLY A 29 -15.47 3.60 26.68
CA GLY A 29 -14.57 4.58 27.27
C GLY A 29 -13.16 4.57 26.66
N LEU A 30 -13.02 4.12 25.42
CA LEU A 30 -11.71 3.99 24.76
C LEU A 30 -10.96 5.33 24.69
N TRP A 31 -11.70 6.45 24.64
CA TRP A 31 -11.14 7.81 24.70
C TRP A 31 -10.38 8.10 26.01
N ARG A 32 -10.65 7.39 27.10
CA ARG A 32 -9.92 7.54 28.38
C ARG A 32 -8.57 6.84 28.38
N VAL A 33 -8.44 5.81 27.54
CA VAL A 33 -7.24 4.97 27.44
C VAL A 33 -6.40 5.36 26.22
N LEU A 34 -7.00 6.06 25.26
CA LEU A 34 -6.31 6.61 24.10
C LEU A 34 -5.28 7.65 24.59
N PRO A 35 -3.98 7.40 24.37
CA PRO A 35 -2.94 8.33 24.78
C PRO A 35 -3.12 9.64 24.01
N TRP A 36 -3.40 10.72 24.73
CA TRP A 36 -3.56 12.07 24.17
C TRP A 36 -2.34 12.48 23.33
N GLU A 37 -1.18 11.96 23.68
CA GLU A 37 0.08 12.11 22.95
C GLU A 37 -0.06 11.66 21.49
N ARG A 38 -0.74 10.54 21.20
CA ARG A 38 -0.92 10.06 19.82
C ARG A 38 -1.84 10.96 19.00
N PHE A 39 -2.88 11.51 19.63
CA PHE A 39 -3.75 12.48 18.97
C PHE A 39 -3.00 13.78 18.67
N ALA A 40 -2.28 14.32 19.65
CA ALA A 40 -1.47 15.52 19.49
C ALA A 40 -0.39 15.35 18.41
N LEU A 41 0.29 14.19 18.38
CA LEU A 41 1.27 13.86 17.34
C LEU A 41 0.63 13.78 15.95
N SER A 42 -0.54 13.17 15.83
CA SER A 42 -1.26 13.08 14.56
C SER A 42 -1.72 14.46 14.06
N LEU A 43 -2.19 15.32 14.97
CA LEU A 43 -2.52 16.71 14.64
C LEU A 43 -1.29 17.50 14.21
N LEU A 44 -0.17 17.36 14.92
CA LEU A 44 1.10 17.99 14.56
C LEU A 44 1.57 17.54 13.17
N LEU A 45 1.56 16.24 12.89
CA LEU A 45 1.92 15.69 11.58
C LEU A 45 1.00 16.20 10.47
N ALA A 46 -0.30 16.32 10.74
CA ALA A 46 -1.25 16.89 9.79
C ALA A 46 -0.88 18.34 9.45
N LEU A 47 -0.64 19.18 10.46
CA LEU A 47 -0.27 20.58 10.28
C LEU A 47 1.08 20.73 9.56
N LEU A 48 2.08 19.93 9.92
CA LEU A 48 3.39 19.93 9.27
C LEU A 48 3.27 19.50 7.80
N SER A 49 2.49 18.46 7.50
CA SER A 49 2.28 18.01 6.12
C SER A 49 1.60 19.09 5.28
N MET A 50 0.61 19.81 5.84
CA MET A 50 -0.03 20.94 5.17
C MET A 50 0.93 22.10 4.93
N ALA A 51 1.76 22.43 5.91
CA ALA A 51 2.79 23.48 5.79
C ALA A 51 3.81 23.14 4.69
N LEU A 52 4.26 21.88 4.63
CA LEU A 52 5.19 21.40 3.59
C LEU A 52 4.54 21.26 2.21
N ALA A 53 3.24 20.98 2.15
CA ALA A 53 2.48 20.90 0.90
C ALA A 53 2.16 22.28 0.30
N TRP A 54 2.10 23.33 1.14
CA TRP A 54 1.80 24.70 0.73
C TRP A 54 2.68 25.24 -0.40
N PRO A 55 4.03 25.14 -0.39
CA PRO A 55 4.85 25.65 -1.49
C PRO A 55 4.57 24.93 -2.82
N LEU A 56 4.38 23.60 -2.80
CA LEU A 56 4.01 22.83 -4.00
C LEU A 56 2.66 23.28 -4.54
N HIS A 57 1.68 23.50 -3.65
CA HIS A 57 0.37 24.01 -4.04
C HIS A 57 0.46 25.43 -4.62
N ARG A 58 1.22 26.33 -3.98
CA ARG A 58 1.28 27.76 -4.32
C ARG A 58 2.12 28.07 -5.56
N PHE A 59 3.26 27.40 -5.73
CA PHE A 59 4.24 27.70 -6.79
C PHE A 59 4.14 26.74 -7.98
N ALA A 60 3.97 25.43 -7.74
CA ALA A 60 3.81 24.46 -8.82
C ALA A 60 2.37 24.35 -9.34
N ARG A 61 1.42 25.05 -8.69
CA ARG A 61 -0.03 25.03 -9.00
C ARG A 61 -0.63 23.62 -8.96
N TRP A 62 -0.09 22.75 -8.12
CA TRP A 62 -0.65 21.41 -7.91
C TRP A 62 -1.91 21.49 -7.05
N SER A 63 -2.81 20.51 -7.18
CA SER A 63 -3.92 20.39 -6.23
C SER A 63 -3.36 20.11 -4.83
N LEU A 64 -4.02 20.60 -3.77
CA LEU A 64 -3.58 20.36 -2.40
C LEU A 64 -3.44 18.86 -2.09
N ALA A 65 -4.35 18.03 -2.61
CA ALA A 65 -4.27 16.57 -2.50
C ALA A 65 -2.99 16.00 -3.13
N THR A 66 -2.59 16.48 -4.31
CA THR A 66 -1.36 16.03 -4.98
C THR A 66 -0.12 16.48 -4.21
N SER A 67 -0.12 17.72 -3.70
CA SER A 67 0.96 18.24 -2.87
C SER A 67 1.12 17.46 -1.57
N LEU A 68 0.02 17.16 -0.88
CA LEU A 68 0.04 16.32 0.33
C LEU A 68 0.54 14.90 0.01
N LEU A 69 0.05 14.29 -1.07
CA LEU A 69 0.49 12.97 -1.49
C LEU A 69 2.01 12.94 -1.73
N ALA A 70 2.56 13.96 -2.39
CA ALA A 70 4.00 14.09 -2.60
C ALA A 70 4.78 14.20 -1.28
N VAL A 71 4.29 15.00 -0.31
CA VAL A 71 4.89 15.10 1.03
C VAL A 71 4.89 13.76 1.74
N TRP A 72 3.78 13.02 1.71
CA TRP A 72 3.68 11.70 2.36
C TRP A 72 4.56 10.65 1.68
N ILE A 73 4.66 10.64 0.35
CA ILE A 73 5.59 9.76 -0.38
C ILE A 73 7.04 10.09 -0.04
N ALA A 74 7.39 11.37 0.08
CA ALA A 74 8.72 11.80 0.48
C ALA A 74 9.04 11.36 1.91
N ALA A 75 8.11 11.58 2.85
CA ALA A 75 8.25 11.13 4.23
C ALA A 75 8.41 9.60 4.32
N LEU A 76 7.56 8.83 3.64
CA LEU A 76 7.68 7.37 3.55
C LEU A 76 9.06 6.94 3.04
N SER A 77 9.57 7.61 2.01
CA SER A 77 10.90 7.33 1.43
C SER A 77 12.04 7.65 2.39
N VAL A 78 11.90 8.68 3.24
CA VAL A 78 12.89 9.01 4.27
C VAL A 78 12.90 7.98 5.39
N PHE A 79 11.72 7.56 5.86
CA PHE A 79 11.61 6.63 7.00
C PHE A 79 11.87 5.17 6.64
N VAL A 80 11.37 4.71 5.49
CA VAL A 80 11.50 3.30 5.06
C VAL A 80 12.69 3.09 4.11
N GLY A 81 13.20 4.17 3.51
CA GLY A 81 14.31 4.15 2.58
C GLY A 81 13.86 4.14 1.10
N PRO A 82 14.57 4.87 0.22
CA PRO A 82 14.15 5.05 -1.17
C PRO A 82 14.19 3.75 -1.98
N PHE A 83 15.11 2.84 -1.68
CA PHE A 83 15.22 1.55 -2.39
C PHE A 83 14.02 0.64 -2.10
N ALA A 84 13.51 0.62 -0.88
CA ALA A 84 12.30 -0.12 -0.52
C ALA A 84 11.07 0.42 -1.26
N VAL A 85 10.95 1.75 -1.36
CA VAL A 85 9.88 2.41 -2.12
C VAL A 85 9.99 2.08 -3.61
N LEU A 86 11.18 2.20 -4.22
CA LEU A 86 11.40 1.88 -5.63
C LEU A 86 11.14 0.40 -5.94
N ALA A 87 11.60 -0.52 -5.09
CA ALA A 87 11.34 -1.95 -5.20
C ALA A 87 9.83 -2.24 -5.16
N THR A 88 9.11 -1.62 -4.23
CA THR A 88 7.65 -1.73 -4.11
C THR A 88 6.94 -1.18 -5.35
N LEU A 89 7.39 -0.04 -5.88
CA LEU A 89 6.82 0.56 -7.09
C LEU A 89 7.06 -0.32 -8.32
N LEU A 90 8.24 -0.93 -8.45
CA LEU A 90 8.54 -1.86 -9.54
C LEU A 90 7.65 -3.11 -9.47
N LEU A 91 7.51 -3.69 -8.27
CA LEU A 91 6.61 -4.81 -8.02
C LEU A 91 5.15 -4.43 -8.34
N ALA A 92 4.69 -3.26 -7.87
CA ALA A 92 3.35 -2.76 -8.13
C ALA A 92 3.09 -2.52 -9.62
N ALA A 93 4.07 -2.00 -10.36
CA ALA A 93 3.95 -1.79 -11.79
C ALA A 93 3.81 -3.12 -12.55
N ALA A 94 4.64 -4.12 -12.21
CA ALA A 94 4.56 -5.45 -12.81
C ALA A 94 3.25 -6.16 -12.44
N ALA A 95 2.83 -6.07 -11.19
CA ALA A 95 1.55 -6.59 -10.71
C ALA A 95 0.38 -5.94 -11.45
N LEU A 96 0.32 -4.61 -11.52
CA LEU A 96 -0.71 -3.90 -12.28
C LEU A 96 -0.74 -4.35 -13.75
N ALA A 97 0.43 -4.50 -14.37
CA ALA A 97 0.52 -4.96 -15.76
C ALA A 97 -0.06 -6.38 -15.96
N ILE A 98 0.28 -7.34 -15.09
CA ILE A 98 -0.30 -8.69 -15.09
C ILE A 98 -1.81 -8.62 -14.85
N GLY A 99 -2.21 -7.89 -13.81
CA GLY A 99 -3.58 -7.68 -13.41
C GLY A 99 -4.48 -7.15 -14.52
N LEU A 100 -3.99 -6.18 -15.31
CA LEU A 100 -4.72 -5.62 -16.44
C LEU A 100 -4.96 -6.63 -17.57
N ARG A 101 -4.26 -7.77 -17.59
CA ARG A 101 -4.57 -8.89 -18.51
C ARG A 101 -5.65 -9.81 -17.96
N LEU A 102 -5.74 -9.95 -16.65
CA LEU A 102 -6.60 -10.93 -15.96
C LEU A 102 -7.93 -10.32 -15.49
N ALA A 103 -7.92 -9.07 -15.07
CA ALA A 103 -9.06 -8.39 -14.47
C ALA A 103 -10.12 -8.01 -15.54
N PRO A 104 -11.41 -8.13 -15.22
CA PRO A 104 -12.47 -7.62 -16.08
C PRO A 104 -12.39 -6.09 -16.21
N ARG A 105 -12.88 -5.55 -17.34
CA ARG A 105 -12.94 -4.10 -17.58
C ARG A 105 -14.14 -3.49 -16.85
N ILE A 106 -13.89 -2.91 -15.69
CA ILE A 106 -14.90 -2.25 -14.85
C ILE A 106 -14.38 -0.88 -14.34
N PRO A 107 -15.26 0.05 -13.92
CA PRO A 107 -14.83 1.26 -13.22
C PRO A 107 -13.98 0.90 -11.99
N GLY A 108 -12.88 1.64 -11.74
CA GLY A 108 -11.97 1.33 -10.63
C GLY A 108 -11.04 0.12 -10.86
N GLN A 109 -10.95 -0.39 -12.10
CA GLN A 109 -10.14 -1.57 -12.44
C GLN A 109 -8.68 -1.51 -11.96
N GLY A 110 -8.07 -0.34 -11.80
CA GLY A 110 -6.65 -0.20 -11.42
C GLY A 110 -6.30 -0.90 -10.11
N ALA A 111 -7.04 -0.64 -9.02
CA ALA A 111 -6.77 -1.22 -7.71
C ALA A 111 -7.01 -2.74 -7.70
N ILE A 112 -8.11 -3.18 -8.33
CA ILE A 112 -8.46 -4.60 -8.46
C ILE A 112 -7.43 -5.35 -9.31
N ALA A 113 -7.01 -4.77 -10.44
CA ALA A 113 -5.96 -5.33 -11.28
C ALA A 113 -4.65 -5.45 -10.51
N LEU A 114 -4.24 -4.39 -9.80
CA LEU A 114 -3.04 -4.43 -8.96
C LEU A 114 -3.11 -5.56 -7.92
N ALA A 115 -4.23 -5.70 -7.20
CA ALA A 115 -4.43 -6.77 -6.23
C ALA A 115 -4.35 -8.17 -6.86
N ILE A 116 -5.05 -8.39 -8.00
CA ILE A 116 -5.00 -9.66 -8.75
C ILE A 116 -3.56 -9.97 -9.20
N GLY A 117 -2.84 -8.97 -9.69
CA GLY A 117 -1.46 -9.11 -10.10
C GLY A 117 -0.52 -9.47 -8.96
N LEU A 118 -0.67 -8.82 -7.80
CA LEU A 118 0.10 -9.14 -6.60
C LEU A 118 -0.15 -10.59 -6.17
N MET A 119 -1.41 -11.05 -6.18
CA MET A 119 -1.75 -12.43 -5.86
C MET A 119 -1.19 -13.43 -6.88
N ALA A 120 -1.19 -13.08 -8.17
CA ALA A 120 -0.60 -13.92 -9.21
C ALA A 120 0.92 -14.06 -9.04
N ILE A 121 1.63 -12.95 -8.76
CA ILE A 121 3.07 -12.96 -8.47
C ILE A 121 3.34 -13.77 -7.19
N ALA A 122 2.58 -13.52 -6.11
CA ALA A 122 2.74 -14.22 -4.85
C ALA A 122 2.54 -15.74 -5.01
N GLY A 123 1.47 -16.14 -5.71
CA GLY A 123 1.16 -17.54 -5.97
C GLY A 123 2.25 -18.22 -6.79
N ALA A 124 2.67 -17.62 -7.90
CA ALA A 124 3.75 -18.17 -8.74
C ALA A 124 5.08 -18.27 -7.98
N THR A 125 5.40 -17.25 -7.17
CA THR A 125 6.64 -17.19 -6.40
C THR A 125 6.64 -18.18 -5.24
N GLY A 126 5.50 -18.39 -4.59
CA GLY A 126 5.35 -19.37 -3.52
C GLY A 126 5.76 -20.78 -3.95
N TRP A 127 5.50 -21.16 -5.21
CA TRP A 127 5.91 -22.45 -5.76
C TRP A 127 7.42 -22.59 -6.00
N ILE A 128 8.13 -21.49 -6.26
CA ILE A 128 9.56 -21.50 -6.55
C ILE A 128 10.42 -21.06 -5.36
N LEU A 129 9.80 -20.76 -4.22
CA LEU A 129 10.43 -20.14 -3.05
C LEU A 129 11.67 -20.92 -2.53
N MET A 130 11.64 -22.24 -2.65
CA MET A 130 12.72 -23.13 -2.19
C MET A 130 13.87 -23.26 -3.21
N LEU A 131 13.69 -22.75 -4.43
CA LEU A 131 14.72 -22.77 -5.46
C LEU A 131 15.72 -21.60 -5.23
N PRO A 132 17.03 -21.80 -5.47
CA PRO A 132 18.06 -20.78 -5.28
C PRO A 132 18.09 -19.78 -6.45
N VAL A 133 16.98 -19.07 -6.67
CA VAL A 133 16.78 -18.17 -7.83
C VAL A 133 16.48 -16.73 -7.43
N HIS A 134 16.30 -16.45 -6.13
CA HIS A 134 15.83 -15.15 -5.64
C HIS A 134 16.96 -14.14 -5.48
N HIS A 135 17.56 -13.74 -6.61
CA HIS A 135 18.59 -12.70 -6.65
C HIS A 135 18.01 -11.32 -7.05
N PRO A 136 18.59 -10.20 -6.57
CA PRO A 136 18.08 -8.86 -6.88
C PRO A 136 18.03 -8.57 -8.39
N LEU A 137 19.06 -8.98 -9.14
CA LEU A 137 19.14 -8.76 -10.59
C LEU A 137 18.11 -9.61 -11.34
N ALA A 138 17.91 -10.87 -10.92
CA ALA A 138 16.93 -11.77 -11.53
C ALA A 138 15.52 -11.20 -11.37
N TRP A 139 15.16 -10.76 -10.17
CA TRP A 139 13.88 -10.11 -9.90
C TRP A 139 13.70 -8.80 -10.66
N THR A 140 14.72 -7.94 -10.67
CA THR A 140 14.67 -6.66 -11.38
C THR A 140 14.44 -6.88 -12.88
N ALA A 141 15.20 -7.79 -13.50
CA ALA A 141 15.05 -8.15 -14.91
C ALA A 141 13.66 -8.71 -15.21
N LEU A 142 13.18 -9.66 -14.41
CA LEU A 142 11.86 -10.27 -14.59
C LEU A 142 10.74 -9.23 -14.52
N LEU A 143 10.71 -8.40 -13.48
CA LEU A 143 9.66 -7.40 -13.28
C LEU A 143 9.70 -6.31 -14.36
N LEU A 144 10.91 -5.85 -14.74
CA LEU A 144 11.06 -4.89 -15.84
C LEU A 144 10.59 -5.48 -17.16
N THR A 145 10.93 -6.74 -17.47
CA THR A 145 10.46 -7.41 -18.69
C THR A 145 8.94 -7.46 -18.72
N ILE A 146 8.27 -7.82 -17.62
CA ILE A 146 6.80 -7.81 -17.53
C ILE A 146 6.23 -6.42 -17.83
N VAL A 147 6.76 -5.37 -17.18
CA VAL A 147 6.30 -3.99 -17.38
C VAL A 147 6.51 -3.54 -18.82
N LEU A 148 7.68 -3.80 -19.40
CA LEU A 148 8.03 -3.39 -20.76
C LEU A 148 7.22 -4.15 -21.82
N SER A 149 6.98 -5.45 -21.64
CA SER A 149 6.14 -6.27 -22.53
C SER A 149 4.68 -5.79 -22.54
N LEU A 150 4.22 -5.14 -21.47
CA LEU A 150 2.84 -4.68 -21.31
C LEU A 150 2.71 -3.15 -21.28
N ARG A 151 3.76 -2.44 -21.72
CA ARG A 151 3.90 -0.98 -21.63
C ARG A 151 2.72 -0.20 -22.19
N ALA A 152 2.10 -0.67 -23.29
CA ALA A 152 0.98 0.04 -23.92
C ALA A 152 -0.27 0.04 -23.02
N ARG A 153 -0.60 -1.12 -22.43
CA ARG A 153 -1.74 -1.27 -21.51
C ARG A 153 -1.47 -0.55 -20.19
N PHE A 154 -0.26 -0.70 -19.67
CA PHE A 154 0.18 -0.01 -18.47
C PHE A 154 0.11 1.51 -18.63
N ALA A 155 0.65 2.06 -19.72
CA ALA A 155 0.62 3.50 -20.01
C ALA A 155 -0.82 4.02 -20.20
N GLN A 156 -1.70 3.25 -20.82
CA GLN A 156 -3.11 3.61 -20.94
C GLN A 156 -3.78 3.69 -19.55
N CYS A 157 -3.59 2.66 -18.72
CA CYS A 157 -4.12 2.65 -17.36
C CYS A 157 -3.60 3.83 -16.52
N LEU A 158 -2.31 4.15 -16.61
CA LEU A 158 -1.75 5.32 -15.92
C LEU A 158 -2.36 6.64 -16.39
N ARG A 159 -2.58 6.81 -17.70
CA ARG A 159 -3.27 8.00 -18.23
C ARG A 159 -4.70 8.09 -17.70
N ASP A 160 -5.41 6.98 -17.67
CA ASP A 160 -6.79 6.92 -17.17
C ASP A 160 -6.86 7.23 -15.67
N MET A 161 -5.95 6.66 -14.87
CA MET A 161 -5.82 6.95 -13.44
C MET A 161 -5.46 8.42 -13.20
N GLN A 162 -4.55 8.98 -13.98
CA GLN A 162 -4.16 10.40 -13.88
C GLN A 162 -5.33 11.33 -14.25
N ALA A 163 -6.06 11.02 -15.32
CA ALA A 163 -7.23 11.78 -15.73
C ALA A 163 -8.36 11.70 -14.67
N GLY A 164 -8.61 10.51 -14.13
CA GLY A 164 -9.54 10.29 -13.02
C GLY A 164 -9.14 11.08 -11.78
N TRP A 165 -7.88 10.97 -11.35
CA TRP A 165 -7.34 11.72 -10.21
C TRP A 165 -7.56 13.24 -10.34
N ARG A 166 -7.23 13.81 -11.51
CA ARG A 166 -7.42 15.24 -11.77
C ARG A 166 -8.90 15.63 -11.72
N ARG A 167 -9.77 14.81 -12.29
CA ARG A 167 -11.23 15.05 -12.32
C ARG A 167 -11.81 15.03 -10.91
N GLU A 168 -11.53 13.99 -10.13
CA GLU A 168 -12.06 13.83 -8.77
C GLU A 168 -11.45 14.84 -7.79
N SER A 169 -10.16 15.14 -7.92
CA SER A 169 -9.53 16.21 -7.13
C SER A 169 -10.11 17.59 -7.43
N ALA A 170 -10.56 17.83 -8.66
CA ALA A 170 -11.16 19.10 -9.06
C ALA A 170 -12.65 19.20 -8.67
N SER A 171 -13.38 18.07 -8.66
CA SER A 171 -14.80 18.04 -8.29
C SER A 171 -15.01 18.28 -6.79
N SER A 172 -14.06 17.88 -5.95
CA SER A 172 -14.14 18.02 -4.48
C SER A 172 -12.77 18.21 -3.84
N PRO A 173 -12.13 19.39 -4.03
CA PRO A 173 -10.73 19.61 -3.65
C PRO A 173 -10.45 19.47 -2.15
N ALA A 174 -11.37 19.96 -1.30
CA ALA A 174 -11.23 19.86 0.15
C ALA A 174 -11.31 18.39 0.63
N TRP A 175 -12.26 17.62 0.10
CA TRP A 175 -12.43 16.21 0.45
C TRP A 175 -11.29 15.33 -0.08
N ALA A 176 -10.80 15.61 -1.29
CA ALA A 176 -9.62 14.93 -1.82
C ALA A 176 -8.39 15.19 -0.94
N ALA A 177 -8.16 16.44 -0.52
CA ALA A 177 -7.06 16.79 0.38
C ALA A 177 -7.22 16.11 1.75
N PHE A 178 -8.44 16.12 2.32
CA PHE A 178 -8.74 15.46 3.58
C PHE A 178 -8.52 13.94 3.51
N ALA A 179 -8.96 13.28 2.43
CA ALA A 179 -8.75 11.85 2.24
C ALA A 179 -7.26 11.50 2.17
N ILE A 180 -6.45 12.28 1.45
CA ILE A 180 -5.00 12.07 1.39
C ILE A 180 -4.32 12.37 2.73
N LEU A 181 -4.80 13.37 3.47
CA LEU A 181 -4.30 13.66 4.81
C LEU A 181 -4.55 12.47 5.76
N LEU A 182 -5.77 11.93 5.76
CA LEU A 182 -6.12 10.75 6.54
C LEU A 182 -5.32 9.51 6.11
N LEU A 183 -5.18 9.27 4.81
CA LEU A 183 -4.38 8.17 4.28
C LEU A 183 -2.91 8.29 4.68
N GLY A 184 -2.35 9.49 4.60
CA GLY A 184 -0.99 9.79 5.04
C GLY A 184 -0.78 9.55 6.52
N LEU A 185 -1.69 10.03 7.38
CA LEU A 185 -1.67 9.77 8.81
C LEU A 185 -1.78 8.27 9.12
N ALA A 186 -2.70 7.55 8.49
CA ALA A 186 -2.84 6.11 8.64
C ALA A 186 -1.56 5.37 8.19
N SER A 187 -0.89 5.85 7.14
CA SER A 187 0.34 5.25 6.63
C SER A 187 1.51 5.33 7.62
N THR A 188 1.48 6.23 8.60
CA THR A 188 2.55 6.34 9.61
C THR A 188 2.75 5.06 10.43
N ALA A 189 1.69 4.26 10.61
CA ALA A 189 1.77 2.94 11.23
C ALA A 189 2.62 1.95 10.42
N CYS A 190 2.80 2.20 9.11
CA CYS A 190 3.64 1.39 8.24
C CYS A 190 5.12 1.79 8.31
N TRP A 191 5.47 2.94 8.89
CA TRP A 191 6.84 3.46 8.82
C TRP A 191 7.75 2.93 9.92
N LEU A 192 7.16 2.41 10.99
CA LEU A 192 7.91 1.90 12.13
C LEU A 192 8.52 0.54 11.79
N PRO A 193 9.74 0.26 12.28
CA PRO A 193 10.32 -1.06 12.15
C PRO A 193 9.43 -2.10 12.84
N THR A 194 9.53 -3.35 12.39
CA THR A 194 8.83 -4.46 13.02
C THR A 194 9.41 -4.70 14.42
N MET A 195 8.60 -4.49 15.46
CA MET A 195 9.04 -4.58 16.86
C MET A 195 8.35 -5.70 17.65
N GLN A 196 7.31 -6.34 17.11
CA GLN A 196 6.58 -7.40 17.81
C GLN A 196 7.27 -8.76 17.58
N ALA A 197 7.42 -9.55 18.65
CA ALA A 197 8.19 -10.81 18.61
C ALA A 197 7.57 -11.86 17.67
N ASP A 198 6.24 -11.91 17.62
CA ASP A 198 5.47 -12.72 16.67
C ASP A 198 5.70 -12.24 15.23
N ASP A 199 5.70 -10.94 14.98
CA ASP A 199 6.02 -10.41 13.66
C ASP A 199 7.46 -10.73 13.23
N LEU A 200 8.43 -10.68 14.14
CA LEU A 200 9.83 -11.02 13.84
C LEU A 200 9.96 -12.49 13.42
N ALA A 201 9.36 -13.40 14.19
CA ALA A 201 9.40 -14.83 13.89
C ALA A 201 8.60 -15.17 12.63
N TYR A 202 7.45 -14.53 12.43
CA TYR A 202 6.51 -14.89 11.37
C TYR A 202 6.83 -14.21 10.03
N HIS A 203 7.03 -12.90 10.04
CA HIS A 203 7.10 -12.09 8.82
C HIS A 203 8.53 -11.77 8.36
N LEU A 204 9.54 -11.81 9.25
CA LEU A 204 10.94 -11.56 8.85
C LEU A 204 11.73 -12.83 8.52
N GLY A 205 11.25 -14.01 8.94
CA GLY A 205 11.91 -15.28 8.66
C GLY A 205 12.12 -15.54 7.17
N LEU A 206 11.07 -15.40 6.36
CA LEU A 206 11.17 -15.61 4.91
C LEU A 206 12.06 -14.56 4.22
N PRO A 207 11.84 -13.23 4.39
CA PRO A 207 12.70 -12.22 3.78
C PRO A 207 14.19 -12.35 4.13
N SER A 208 14.50 -12.62 5.40
CA SER A 208 15.89 -12.78 5.85
C SER A 208 16.59 -13.98 5.19
N GLN A 209 15.89 -15.11 5.05
CA GLN A 209 16.42 -16.28 4.35
C GLN A 209 16.61 -16.04 2.85
N LEU A 210 15.68 -15.34 2.19
CA LEU A 210 15.85 -14.98 0.78
C LEU A 210 17.05 -14.05 0.57
N LEU A 211 17.27 -13.09 1.47
CA LEU A 211 18.45 -12.23 1.43
C LEU A 211 19.76 -12.99 1.66
N ALA A 212 19.78 -13.94 2.60
CA ALA A 212 20.99 -14.69 2.96
C ALA A 212 21.32 -15.81 1.97
N TYR A 213 20.30 -16.53 1.49
CA TYR A 213 20.49 -17.80 0.76
C TYR A 213 19.87 -17.79 -0.64
N SER A 214 19.14 -16.73 -1.02
CA SER A 214 18.39 -16.66 -2.29
C SER A 214 17.36 -17.79 -2.48
N ARG A 215 16.99 -18.45 -1.38
CA ARG A 215 15.96 -19.49 -1.27
C ARG A 215 15.40 -19.51 0.14
N TYR A 216 14.20 -20.04 0.28
CA TYR A 216 13.56 -20.29 1.56
C TYR A 216 13.74 -21.75 1.98
N LEU A 217 14.07 -21.96 3.25
CA LEU A 217 14.29 -23.24 3.89
C LEU A 217 13.28 -23.37 5.05
N PRO A 218 12.13 -24.04 4.83
CA PRO A 218 11.16 -24.23 5.89
C PRO A 218 11.73 -25.13 7.00
N ALA A 219 11.54 -24.71 8.26
CA ALA A 219 11.93 -25.45 9.45
C ALA A 219 10.69 -25.65 10.35
N PRO A 220 9.79 -26.60 10.03
CA PRO A 220 8.53 -26.82 10.76
C PRO A 220 8.76 -27.15 12.23
N GLU A 221 9.92 -27.71 12.58
CA GLU A 221 10.36 -28.02 13.94
C GLU A 221 10.52 -26.76 14.81
N HIS A 222 10.69 -25.59 14.20
CA HIS A 222 10.86 -24.30 14.87
C HIS A 222 9.70 -23.35 14.63
N GLN A 223 9.00 -23.50 13.49
CA GLN A 223 7.87 -22.65 13.12
C GLN A 223 6.84 -23.46 12.32
N VAL A 224 5.72 -23.82 12.96
CA VAL A 224 4.64 -24.64 12.35
C VAL A 224 4.08 -24.05 11.03
N TRP A 225 4.18 -22.74 10.85
CA TRP A 225 3.70 -22.02 9.67
C TRP A 225 4.73 -21.95 8.53
N SER A 226 5.90 -22.58 8.66
CA SER A 226 6.97 -22.48 7.67
C SER A 226 6.58 -23.03 6.29
N PHE A 227 5.69 -24.00 6.20
CA PHE A 227 5.23 -24.55 4.90
C PHE A 227 4.05 -23.81 4.28
N ALA A 228 3.49 -22.82 4.98
CA ALA A 228 2.36 -22.05 4.49
C ALA A 228 2.66 -20.53 4.59
N PRO A 229 3.72 -20.04 3.94
CA PRO A 229 3.96 -18.61 3.88
C PRO A 229 2.77 -17.93 3.20
N TRP A 230 2.27 -16.85 3.79
CA TRP A 230 1.13 -16.14 3.24
C TRP A 230 1.56 -15.35 2.01
N ALA A 231 0.59 -15.01 1.15
CA ALA A 231 0.87 -14.19 -0.03
C ALA A 231 1.56 -12.86 0.34
N GLY A 232 1.25 -12.30 1.50
CA GLY A 232 1.93 -11.13 2.06
C GLY A 232 3.42 -11.38 2.30
N ASP A 233 3.79 -12.49 2.94
CA ASP A 233 5.19 -12.82 3.27
C ASP A 233 6.04 -12.98 2.02
N VAL A 234 5.50 -13.65 1.00
CA VAL A 234 6.17 -13.83 -0.29
C VAL A 234 6.45 -12.48 -0.95
N LEU A 235 5.46 -11.58 -0.99
CA LEU A 235 5.64 -10.25 -1.59
C LEU A 235 6.61 -9.40 -0.77
N HIS A 236 6.56 -9.45 0.56
CA HIS A 236 7.55 -8.80 1.42
C HIS A 236 8.96 -9.33 1.14
N GLY A 237 9.12 -10.64 0.96
CA GLY A 237 10.38 -11.27 0.58
C GLY A 237 10.92 -10.77 -0.77
N ILE A 238 10.06 -10.64 -1.79
CA ILE A 238 10.46 -10.11 -3.11
C ILE A 238 10.95 -8.66 -2.97
N VAL A 239 10.19 -7.80 -2.29
CA VAL A 239 10.58 -6.39 -2.12
C VAL A 239 11.87 -6.29 -1.31
N ALA A 240 12.03 -7.10 -0.27
CA ALA A 240 13.26 -7.14 0.53
C ALA A 240 14.48 -7.54 -0.30
N VAL A 241 14.37 -8.57 -1.15
CA VAL A 241 15.45 -8.98 -2.07
C VAL A 241 15.78 -7.87 -3.06
N LEU A 242 14.78 -7.18 -3.62
CA LEU A 242 14.99 -6.06 -4.54
C LEU A 242 15.66 -4.86 -3.87
N SER A 243 15.23 -4.50 -2.65
CA SER A 243 15.79 -3.38 -1.89
C SER A 243 17.10 -3.71 -1.19
N ARG A 244 17.46 -5.00 -1.12
CA ARG A 244 18.57 -5.57 -0.33
C ARG A 244 18.48 -5.24 1.16
N GLY A 245 17.26 -5.21 1.70
CA GLY A 245 17.03 -4.87 3.11
C GLY A 245 15.58 -5.01 3.54
N GLU A 246 15.27 -4.49 4.71
CA GLU A 246 13.89 -4.38 5.21
C GLU A 246 13.08 -3.45 4.28
N ALA A 247 11.84 -3.83 3.96
CA ALA A 247 10.99 -3.06 3.04
C ALA A 247 9.48 -3.22 3.32
N ARG A 248 9.12 -3.75 4.48
CA ARG A 248 7.73 -4.04 4.86
C ARG A 248 6.89 -2.79 4.86
N GLY A 249 7.43 -1.67 5.34
CA GLY A 249 6.71 -0.42 5.43
C GLY A 249 6.21 0.11 4.09
N ALA A 250 7.01 -0.03 3.03
CA ALA A 250 6.65 0.43 1.70
C ALA A 250 5.53 -0.44 1.10
N LEU A 251 5.62 -1.77 1.25
CA LEU A 251 4.58 -2.68 0.78
C LEU A 251 3.27 -2.57 1.58
N ASN A 252 3.34 -2.32 2.89
CA ASN A 252 2.16 -2.06 3.71
C ASN A 252 1.45 -0.76 3.28
N ALA A 253 2.22 0.28 2.97
CA ALA A 253 1.66 1.51 2.42
C ALA A 253 0.97 1.28 1.07
N LEU A 254 1.51 0.38 0.22
CA LEU A 254 0.85 -0.04 -1.02
C LEU A 254 -0.50 -0.73 -0.74
N TRP A 255 -0.54 -1.67 0.20
CA TRP A 255 -1.80 -2.34 0.60
C TRP A 255 -2.85 -1.37 1.10
N LEU A 256 -2.44 -0.42 1.94
CA LEU A 256 -3.30 0.65 2.43
C LEU A 256 -3.84 1.50 1.28
N GLY A 257 -3.00 1.83 0.30
CA GLY A 257 -3.41 2.55 -0.91
C GLY A 257 -4.40 1.78 -1.78
N ILE A 258 -4.21 0.47 -1.94
CA ILE A 258 -5.15 -0.40 -2.65
C ILE A 258 -6.51 -0.42 -1.94
N ALA A 259 -6.53 -0.60 -0.63
CA ALA A 259 -7.75 -0.63 0.17
C ALA A 259 -8.49 0.71 0.18
N ALA A 260 -7.76 1.83 0.11
CA ALA A 260 -8.35 3.16 0.02
C ALA A 260 -8.91 3.50 -1.39
N ALA A 261 -8.49 2.76 -2.42
CA ALA A 261 -8.88 2.99 -3.81
C ALA A 261 -10.04 2.11 -4.29
N SER A 262 -10.46 1.11 -3.50
CA SER A 262 -11.59 0.22 -3.75
C SER A 262 -12.88 0.74 -3.15
#